data_AF-A0A851DYF8-F1
#
_entry.id   AF-A0A851DYF8-F1
#
_cell.length_a   1.000
_cell.length_b   1.000
_cell.length_c   1.000
_cell.angle_alpha   90.00
_cell.angle_beta   90.00
_cell.angle_gamma   90.00
#
_symmetry.space_group_name_H-M   'P 1'
#
loop_
_entity.id
_entity.type
_entity.pdbx_description
1 polymer ?
#
loop_
_entity_poly.entity_id
_entity_poly.type
_entity_poly.pdbx_seq_one_letter_code
_entity_poly.pdbx_strand_id
1 'polypeptide(L)'
;LLFLSLLCSAGGGKLLVVPMDESHWLSLRSLLVALSQKGHQIVTVAPEVNSSVEASEYHTLKRYPVPLHREELRARVRSLGNDLFEGKPFRERIAALLEKVRLISNLYSSSCSSLLHNKDLMRYLQSSEFDAVLTDPLVPCGQILALRLSVPSVFSLRGFSCSADLHVAQCPDLPFYVPRTFTDSSDHMTFIQHVENSVLKSIDSFLCSFAYLPFQLLVSDVLHKQVTVKEVLCHGSIWLERMGFVFEYPMPVMPNVIFTEGINCRKKKPLSQ
;
A
#
# COMPACT_ATOMS: atom_id res chain seq x y z
N LEU A 1 5.37 -1.64 -46.99
CA LEU A 1 6.01 -2.27 -45.81
C LEU A 1 6.83 -1.31 -44.94
N LEU A 2 7.10 -0.06 -45.37
CA LEU A 2 7.90 0.92 -44.60
C LEU A 2 7.10 1.98 -43.80
N PHE A 3 5.76 1.89 -43.77
CA PHE A 3 4.90 2.88 -43.10
C PHE A 3 4.29 2.43 -41.76
N LEU A 4 4.58 1.20 -41.30
CA LEU A 4 4.07 0.69 -40.01
C LEU A 4 5.06 0.86 -38.84
N SER A 5 6.30 1.29 -39.09
CA SER A 5 7.33 1.46 -38.06
C SER A 5 7.34 2.85 -37.38
N LEU A 6 6.44 3.75 -37.77
CA LEU A 6 6.39 5.15 -37.30
C LEU A 6 5.17 5.47 -36.40
N LEU A 7 4.33 4.49 -36.07
CA LEU A 7 3.04 4.72 -35.39
C LEU A 7 2.93 4.21 -33.94
N CYS A 8 4.04 3.89 -33.28
CA CYS A 8 4.02 3.60 -31.85
C CYS A 8 5.23 4.21 -31.14
N SER A 9 5.34 5.54 -31.20
CA SER A 9 5.71 6.22 -29.96
C SER A 9 4.47 6.09 -29.07
N ALA A 10 4.32 4.94 -28.39
CA ALA A 10 3.27 4.76 -27.41
C ALA A 10 3.54 5.80 -26.32
N GLY A 11 2.85 6.94 -26.39
CA GLY A 11 2.96 7.98 -25.39
C GLY A 11 2.66 7.38 -24.02
N GLY A 12 3.55 7.58 -23.05
CA GLY A 12 3.31 7.10 -21.71
C GLY A 12 2.15 7.86 -21.09
N GLY A 13 1.23 7.13 -20.45
CA GLY A 13 0.11 7.72 -19.71
C GLY A 13 0.58 8.58 -18.52
N LYS A 14 -0.30 9.43 -18.04
CA LYS A 14 -0.12 10.31 -16.89
C LYS A 14 -0.58 9.63 -15.61
N LEU A 15 0.34 9.42 -14.68
CA LEU A 15 0.12 8.69 -13.44
C LEU A 15 0.11 9.64 -12.24
N LEU A 16 -0.88 9.46 -11.39
CA LEU A 16 -0.91 10.06 -10.06
C LEU A 16 -0.37 9.05 -9.06
N VAL A 17 0.61 9.44 -8.24
CA VAL A 17 1.22 8.57 -7.25
C VAL A 17 0.85 9.06 -5.85
N VAL A 18 0.27 8.17 -5.05
CA VAL A 18 0.02 8.40 -3.62
C VAL A 18 0.82 7.36 -2.84
N PRO A 19 2.05 7.69 -2.40
CA PRO A 19 2.97 6.75 -1.77
C PRO A 19 2.68 6.59 -0.27
N MET A 20 3.22 5.52 0.29
CA MET A 20 3.53 5.45 1.72
C MET A 20 4.99 5.82 1.99
N ASP A 21 5.26 6.26 3.21
CA ASP A 21 6.56 6.76 3.64
C ASP A 21 7.61 5.63 3.78
N GLU A 22 8.89 6.03 3.90
CA GLU A 22 10.03 5.17 4.23
C GLU A 22 10.26 3.97 3.28
N SER A 23 10.25 2.73 3.79
CA SER A 23 10.60 1.52 3.02
C SER A 23 9.65 1.28 1.85
N HIS A 24 8.39 1.68 1.99
CA HIS A 24 7.39 1.55 0.93
C HIS A 24 7.74 2.46 -0.25
N TRP A 25 8.16 3.71 0.03
CA TRP A 25 8.61 4.65 -0.98
C TRP A 25 9.86 4.16 -1.74
N LEU A 26 10.84 3.56 -1.05
CA LEU A 26 12.07 3.10 -1.71
C LEU A 26 11.81 2.12 -2.85
N SER A 27 10.86 1.20 -2.65
CA SER A 27 10.48 0.23 -3.69
C SER A 27 9.73 0.91 -4.83
N LEU A 28 8.82 1.82 -4.49
CA LEU A 28 8.02 2.55 -5.46
C LEU A 28 8.90 3.46 -6.33
N ARG A 29 9.92 4.10 -5.75
CA ARG A 29 10.84 5.01 -6.45
C ARG A 29 11.51 4.34 -7.64
N SER A 30 12.00 3.11 -7.49
CA SER A 30 12.61 2.36 -8.61
C SER A 30 11.63 2.14 -9.75
N LEU A 31 10.36 1.86 -9.44
CA LEU A 31 9.29 1.72 -10.41
C LEU A 31 8.99 3.04 -11.12
N LEU A 32 8.93 4.16 -10.39
CA LEU A 32 8.68 5.48 -10.98
C LEU A 32 9.76 5.89 -11.98
N VAL A 33 11.04 5.63 -11.67
CA VAL A 33 12.15 5.89 -12.60
C VAL A 33 11.96 5.11 -13.90
N ALA A 34 11.64 3.82 -13.81
CA ALA A 34 11.43 2.98 -14.98
C ALA A 34 10.21 3.42 -15.81
N LEU A 35 9.11 3.83 -15.16
CA LEU A 35 7.92 4.36 -15.83
C LEU A 35 8.21 5.70 -16.52
N SER A 36 8.91 6.61 -15.84
CA SER A 36 9.32 7.90 -16.41
C SER A 36 10.20 7.72 -17.64
N GLN A 37 11.18 6.80 -17.60
CA GLN A 37 12.03 6.46 -18.75
C GLN A 37 11.27 5.85 -19.93
N LYS A 38 10.09 5.25 -19.67
CA LYS A 38 9.16 4.77 -20.70
C LYS A 38 8.19 5.85 -21.20
N GLY A 39 8.38 7.11 -20.79
CA GLY A 39 7.61 8.25 -21.26
C GLY A 39 6.37 8.58 -20.44
N HIS A 40 6.15 7.93 -19.30
CA HIS A 40 5.03 8.27 -18.42
C HIS A 40 5.25 9.61 -17.73
N GLN A 41 4.21 10.44 -17.69
CA GLN A 41 4.21 11.67 -16.90
C GLN A 41 3.76 11.33 -15.48
N ILE A 42 4.55 11.67 -14.47
CA ILE A 42 4.28 11.24 -13.10
C ILE A 42 4.11 12.47 -12.20
N VAL A 43 3.02 12.50 -11.45
CA VAL A 43 2.79 13.47 -10.37
C VAL A 43 2.67 12.70 -9.07
N THR A 44 3.55 12.98 -8.11
CA THR A 44 3.49 12.38 -6.77
C THR A 44 2.89 13.38 -5.78
N VAL A 45 1.93 12.94 -4.98
CA VAL A 45 1.33 13.75 -3.92
C VAL A 45 1.73 13.17 -2.57
N ALA A 46 2.35 13.99 -1.72
CA ALA A 46 2.82 13.57 -0.40
C ALA A 46 2.60 14.68 0.64
N PRO A 47 2.36 14.35 1.92
CA PRO A 47 2.22 15.36 2.95
C PRO A 47 3.54 16.10 3.17
N GLU A 48 3.49 17.35 3.63
CA GLU A 48 4.70 18.17 3.88
C GLU A 48 5.68 17.53 4.88
N VAL A 49 5.17 16.75 5.83
CA VAL A 49 6.00 16.04 6.82
C VAL A 49 6.76 14.85 6.26
N ASN A 50 6.36 14.31 5.10
CA ASN A 50 7.05 13.18 4.49
C ASN A 50 8.35 13.68 3.83
N SER A 51 9.46 13.34 4.47
CA SER A 51 10.82 13.65 4.00
C SER A 51 11.40 12.60 3.07
N SER A 52 10.85 11.38 3.04
CA SER A 52 11.37 10.29 2.21
C SER A 52 11.12 10.55 0.73
N VAL A 53 10.03 11.26 0.40
CA VAL A 53 9.66 11.66 -0.96
C VAL A 53 10.29 13.01 -1.29
N GLU A 54 11.26 12.98 -2.19
CA GLU A 54 11.97 14.15 -2.70
C GLU A 54 11.57 14.45 -4.15
N ALA A 55 11.68 15.72 -4.54
CA ALA A 55 11.53 16.12 -5.94
C ALA A 55 12.67 15.54 -6.78
N SER A 56 12.39 15.15 -8.02
CA SER A 56 13.38 14.63 -8.95
C SER A 56 12.96 14.90 -10.39
N GLU A 57 13.83 14.62 -11.36
CA GLU A 57 13.50 14.72 -12.79
C GLU A 57 12.42 13.72 -13.24
N TYR A 58 12.19 12.64 -12.47
CA TYR A 58 11.29 11.54 -12.86
C TYR A 58 9.82 11.77 -12.49
N HIS A 59 9.52 12.73 -11.61
CA HIS A 59 8.16 13.03 -11.19
C HIS A 59 8.01 14.46 -10.65
N THR A 60 6.83 15.04 -10.84
CA THR A 60 6.47 16.31 -10.22
C THR A 60 5.93 16.06 -8.81
N LEU A 61 6.56 16.65 -7.80
CA LEU A 61 6.10 16.54 -6.41
C LEU A 61 5.11 17.65 -6.05
N LYS A 62 3.93 17.27 -5.55
CA LYS A 62 2.94 18.17 -4.94
C LYS A 62 2.83 17.87 -3.45
N ARG A 63 3.00 18.91 -2.63
CA ARG A 63 2.88 18.80 -1.17
C ARG A 63 1.55 19.37 -0.69
N TYR A 64 1.05 18.81 0.41
CA TYR A 64 -0.12 19.33 1.11
C TYR A 64 0.13 19.41 2.62
N PRO A 65 -0.44 20.43 3.29
CA PRO A 65 -0.26 20.60 4.73
C PRO A 65 -1.04 19.54 5.50
N VAL A 66 -0.50 19.12 6.63
CA VAL A 66 -1.15 18.19 7.57
C VAL A 66 -1.00 18.72 9.01
N PRO A 67 -1.97 18.47 9.90
CA PRO A 67 -1.90 18.87 11.31
C PRO A 67 -1.02 17.90 12.11
N LEU A 68 0.18 17.61 11.63
CA LEU A 68 1.08 16.63 12.22
C LEU A 68 2.52 17.13 12.15
N HIS A 69 3.31 16.84 13.19
CA HIS A 69 4.75 17.07 13.16
C HIS A 69 5.50 15.80 12.74
N ARG A 70 6.55 15.98 11.92
CA ARG A 70 7.37 14.87 11.39
C ARG A 70 7.96 13.98 12.49
N GLU A 71 8.51 14.59 13.54
CA GLU A 71 9.15 13.83 14.62
C GLU A 71 8.14 12.99 15.41
N GLU A 72 6.90 13.47 15.53
CA GLU A 72 5.82 12.71 16.14
C GLU A 72 5.45 11.48 15.29
N LEU A 73 5.31 11.63 13.97
CA LEU A 73 5.04 10.52 13.07
C LEU A 73 6.13 9.43 13.17
N ARG A 74 7.40 9.84 13.07
CA ARG A 74 8.54 8.92 13.16
C ARG A 74 8.60 8.20 14.50
N ALA A 75 8.38 8.92 15.60
CA ALA A 75 8.40 8.32 16.94
C ALA A 75 7.32 7.24 17.09
N ARG A 76 6.10 7.50 16.59
CA ARG A 76 4.99 6.56 16.66
C ARG A 76 5.20 5.32 15.81
N VAL A 77 5.66 5.47 14.56
CA VAL A 77 5.98 4.33 13.67
C VAL A 77 7.11 3.48 14.27
N ARG A 78 8.18 4.11 14.77
CA ARG A 78 9.28 3.39 15.43
C ARG A 78 8.82 2.65 16.68
N SER A 79 7.97 3.29 17.48
CA SER A 79 7.41 2.68 18.69
C SER A 79 6.52 1.47 18.38
N LEU A 80 5.73 1.50 17.29
CA LEU A 80 4.99 0.32 16.83
C LEU A 80 5.95 -0.81 16.44
N GLY A 81 6.98 -0.49 15.65
CA GLY A 81 7.98 -1.47 15.22
C GLY A 81 8.66 -2.17 16.40
N ASN A 82 9.15 -1.42 17.39
CA ASN A 82 9.83 -1.99 18.56
C ASN A 82 8.94 -2.97 19.33
N ASP A 83 7.69 -2.61 19.62
CA ASP A 83 6.77 -3.47 20.39
C ASP A 83 6.40 -4.77 19.68
N LEU A 84 6.44 -4.81 18.34
CA LEU A 84 6.22 -6.05 17.61
C LEU A 84 7.32 -7.09 17.90
N PHE A 85 8.53 -6.64 18.24
CA PHE A 85 9.70 -7.48 18.55
C PHE A 85 10.04 -7.56 20.05
N GLU A 86 9.32 -6.83 20.91
CA GLU A 86 9.49 -6.93 22.36
C GLU A 86 8.84 -8.21 22.93
N GLY A 87 9.58 -8.95 23.75
CA GLY A 87 9.13 -10.19 24.41
C GLY A 87 8.15 -9.96 25.57
N LYS A 88 7.11 -9.14 25.37
CA LYS A 88 6.08 -8.86 26.38
C LYS A 88 5.06 -10.00 26.50
N PRO A 89 4.42 -10.18 27.67
CA PRO A 89 3.30 -11.12 27.82
C PRO A 89 2.18 -10.84 26.80
N PHE A 90 1.54 -11.90 26.32
CA PHE A 90 0.55 -11.83 25.23
C PHE A 90 -0.54 -10.75 25.44
N ARG A 91 -1.13 -10.68 26.64
CA ARG A 91 -2.18 -9.70 26.97
C ARG A 91 -1.71 -8.24 26.85
N GLU A 92 -0.50 -7.96 27.33
CA GLU A 92 0.10 -6.62 27.33
C GLU A 92 0.49 -6.23 25.90
N ARG A 93 0.96 -7.21 25.12
CA ARG A 93 1.24 -7.06 23.69
C ARG A 93 -0.03 -6.70 22.90
N ILE A 94 -1.15 -7.41 23.11
CA ILE A 94 -2.40 -7.15 22.40
C ILE A 94 -2.97 -5.76 22.76
N ALA A 95 -2.99 -5.38 24.03
CA ALA A 95 -3.47 -4.07 24.46
C ALA A 95 -2.62 -2.92 23.86
N ALA A 96 -1.29 -3.04 23.94
CA ALA A 96 -0.38 -2.07 23.34
C ALA A 96 -0.53 -1.99 21.82
N LEU A 97 -0.69 -3.14 21.15
CA LEU A 97 -0.88 -3.21 19.71
C LEU A 97 -2.17 -2.52 19.28
N LEU A 98 -3.29 -2.75 19.98
CA LEU A 98 -4.56 -2.09 19.70
C LEU A 98 -4.45 -0.57 19.83
N GLU A 99 -3.86 -0.08 20.92
CA GLU A 99 -3.67 1.35 21.15
C GLU A 99 -2.83 1.99 20.02
N LYS A 100 -1.69 1.37 19.68
CA LYS A 100 -0.79 1.91 18.66
C LYS A 100 -1.37 1.84 17.26
N VAL A 101 -2.05 0.75 16.91
CA VAL A 101 -2.77 0.61 15.63
C VAL A 101 -3.82 1.71 15.50
N ARG A 102 -4.59 2.00 16.55
CA ARG A 102 -5.56 3.11 16.55
C ARG A 102 -4.89 4.45 16.30
N LEU A 103 -3.81 4.74 17.02
CA LEU A 103 -3.09 6.01 16.90
C LEU A 103 -2.54 6.22 15.49
N ILE A 104 -1.87 5.21 14.93
CA ILE A 104 -1.29 5.27 13.58
C ILE A 104 -2.38 5.36 12.51
N SER A 105 -3.46 4.59 12.65
CA SER A 105 -4.57 4.62 11.70
C SER A 105 -5.28 5.98 11.69
N ASN A 106 -5.48 6.59 12.87
CA ASN A 106 -6.03 7.95 12.97
C ASN A 106 -5.12 8.99 12.32
N LEU A 107 -3.81 8.85 12.47
CA LEU A 107 -2.84 9.77 11.85
C LEU A 107 -2.87 9.70 10.33
N TYR A 108 -2.82 8.50 9.76
CA TYR A 108 -2.91 8.33 8.31
C TYR A 108 -4.29 8.73 7.77
N SER A 109 -5.38 8.43 8.49
CA SER A 109 -6.72 8.89 8.12
C SER A 109 -6.84 10.42 8.17
N SER A 110 -6.29 11.07 9.19
CA SER A 110 -6.27 12.54 9.30
C SER A 110 -5.46 13.18 8.17
N SER A 111 -4.27 12.65 7.87
CA SER A 111 -3.47 13.09 6.71
C SER A 111 -4.23 12.91 5.39
N CYS A 112 -4.91 11.78 5.22
CA CYS A 112 -5.75 11.54 4.05
C CYS A 112 -6.92 12.54 3.95
N SER A 113 -7.56 12.84 5.07
CA SER A 113 -8.60 13.85 5.13
C SER A 113 -8.08 15.24 4.71
N SER A 114 -6.88 15.63 5.15
CA SER A 114 -6.26 16.88 4.73
C SER A 114 -6.01 16.93 3.21
N LEU A 115 -5.60 15.82 2.59
CA LEU A 115 -5.46 15.72 1.13
C LEU A 115 -6.82 15.88 0.44
N LEU A 116 -7.81 15.07 0.83
CA LEU A 116 -9.13 15.04 0.19
C LEU A 116 -9.91 16.35 0.36
N HIS A 117 -9.69 17.09 1.45
CA HIS A 117 -10.36 18.37 1.70
C HIS A 117 -9.58 19.59 1.18
N ASN A 118 -8.35 19.41 0.66
CA ASN A 118 -7.59 20.50 0.07
C ASN A 118 -8.18 20.92 -1.28
N LYS A 119 -8.96 22.01 -1.29
CA LYS A 119 -9.70 22.47 -2.48
C LYS A 119 -8.79 22.85 -3.65
N ASP A 120 -7.65 23.49 -3.39
CA ASP A 120 -6.71 23.91 -4.44
C ASP A 120 -6.04 22.71 -5.10
N LEU A 121 -5.53 21.78 -4.28
CA LEU A 121 -4.90 20.57 -4.78
C LEU A 121 -5.91 19.67 -5.50
N MET A 122 -7.11 19.48 -4.95
CA MET A 122 -8.15 18.68 -5.60
C MET A 122 -8.57 19.27 -6.95
N ARG A 123 -8.70 20.60 -7.07
CA ARG A 123 -8.96 21.26 -8.37
C ARG A 123 -7.85 20.95 -9.38
N TYR A 124 -6.60 21.08 -8.97
CA TYR A 124 -5.45 20.74 -9.82
C TYR A 124 -5.46 19.26 -10.24
N LEU A 125 -5.75 18.35 -9.31
CA LEU A 125 -5.76 16.92 -9.59
C LEU A 125 -6.89 16.54 -10.57
N GLN A 126 -8.07 17.13 -10.40
CA GLN A 126 -9.21 16.94 -11.30
C GLN A 126 -8.94 17.49 -12.71
N SER A 127 -8.34 18.68 -12.82
CA SER A 127 -8.03 19.28 -14.12
C SER A 127 -6.80 18.67 -14.79
N SER A 128 -6.08 17.78 -14.10
CA SER A 128 -4.84 17.18 -14.62
C SER A 128 -5.08 15.94 -15.47
N GLU A 129 -6.29 15.38 -15.54
CA GLU A 129 -6.64 14.24 -16.41
C GLU A 129 -5.65 13.07 -16.30
N PHE A 130 -5.59 12.43 -15.13
CA PHE A 130 -4.75 11.26 -14.90
C PHE A 130 -5.35 10.00 -15.52
N ASP A 131 -4.50 9.12 -16.06
CA ASP A 131 -4.92 7.83 -16.62
C ASP A 131 -5.08 6.76 -15.53
N ALA A 132 -4.28 6.83 -14.45
CA ALA A 132 -4.37 5.91 -13.32
C ALA A 132 -3.73 6.47 -12.05
N VAL A 133 -4.14 5.92 -10.90
CA VAL A 133 -3.51 6.16 -9.60
C VAL A 133 -2.65 4.97 -9.19
N LEU A 134 -1.35 5.18 -9.01
CA LEU A 134 -0.43 4.18 -8.45
C LEU A 134 -0.29 4.43 -6.93
N THR A 135 -0.65 3.46 -6.11
CA THR A 135 -0.67 3.62 -4.65
C THR A 135 -0.37 2.33 -3.90
N ASP A 136 0.00 2.47 -2.62
CA ASP A 136 0.12 1.33 -1.71
C ASP A 136 -1.22 1.16 -0.95
N PRO A 137 -1.93 0.03 -1.13
CA PRO A 137 -3.27 -0.15 -0.60
C PRO A 137 -3.30 -0.37 0.92
N LEU A 138 -2.15 -0.47 1.60
CA LEU A 138 -2.07 -0.52 3.07
C LEU A 138 -2.68 0.71 3.73
N VAL A 139 -2.52 1.87 3.11
CA VAL A 139 -3.26 3.09 3.46
C VAL A 139 -4.20 3.41 2.30
N PRO A 140 -5.53 3.22 2.45
CA PRO A 140 -6.48 3.26 1.33
C PRO A 140 -6.70 4.67 0.75
N CYS A 141 -5.92 5.67 1.17
CA CYS A 141 -6.09 7.05 0.74
C CYS A 141 -5.97 7.24 -0.76
N GLY A 142 -4.98 6.60 -1.40
CA GLY A 142 -4.83 6.66 -2.85
C GLY A 142 -6.01 6.03 -3.58
N GLN A 143 -6.59 4.96 -3.01
CA GLN A 143 -7.80 4.35 -3.57
C GLN A 143 -9.02 5.24 -3.44
N ILE A 144 -9.21 5.88 -2.28
CA ILE A 144 -10.30 6.84 -2.08
C ILE A 144 -10.17 8.01 -3.06
N LEU A 145 -8.94 8.50 -3.27
CA LEU A 145 -8.66 9.54 -4.24
C LEU A 145 -8.95 9.09 -5.68
N ALA A 146 -8.59 7.86 -6.05
CA ALA A 146 -8.88 7.29 -7.36
C ALA A 146 -10.39 7.23 -7.64
N LEU A 147 -11.19 6.77 -6.67
CA LEU A 147 -12.65 6.77 -6.76
C LEU A 147 -13.21 8.19 -6.94
N ARG A 148 -12.69 9.16 -6.19
CA ARG A 148 -13.12 10.56 -6.29
C ARG A 148 -12.77 11.20 -7.64
N LEU A 149 -11.65 10.80 -8.23
CA LEU A 149 -11.21 11.28 -9.54
C LEU A 149 -11.81 10.44 -10.70
N SER A 150 -12.52 9.35 -10.40
CA SER A 150 -13.08 8.41 -11.38
C SER A 150 -12.03 7.83 -12.34
N VAL A 151 -10.86 7.46 -11.79
CA VAL A 151 -9.73 6.87 -12.52
C VAL A 151 -9.39 5.49 -11.95
N PRO A 152 -8.90 4.56 -12.78
CA PRO A 152 -8.48 3.24 -12.29
C PRO A 152 -7.28 3.36 -11.35
N SER A 153 -7.16 2.42 -10.44
CA SER A 153 -6.02 2.34 -9.52
C SER A 153 -5.18 1.10 -9.76
N VAL A 154 -3.88 1.28 -9.59
CA VAL A 154 -2.85 0.24 -9.62
C VAL A 154 -2.25 0.19 -8.22
N PHE A 155 -2.38 -0.96 -7.58
CA PHE A 155 -1.81 -1.18 -6.26
C PHE A 155 -0.39 -1.68 -6.38
N SER A 156 0.51 -1.20 -5.52
CA SER A 156 1.87 -1.70 -5.39
C SER A 156 2.12 -2.06 -3.94
N LEU A 157 2.01 -3.35 -3.61
CA LEU A 157 2.05 -3.87 -2.26
C LEU A 157 3.10 -5.00 -2.16
N ARG A 158 3.56 -5.35 -0.96
CA ARG A 158 4.31 -6.61 -0.74
C ARG A 158 3.43 -7.72 -0.15
N GLY A 159 2.44 -7.36 0.66
CA GLY A 159 1.38 -8.21 1.20
C GLY A 159 0.70 -7.50 2.36
N PHE A 160 -0.51 -7.93 2.75
CA PHE A 160 -1.13 -7.50 4.01
C PHE A 160 -0.91 -8.55 5.09
N SER A 161 -0.49 -8.13 6.29
CA SER A 161 -0.33 -9.02 7.44
C SER A 161 -1.63 -9.65 7.95
N CYS A 162 -2.80 -9.28 7.40
CA CYS A 162 -4.12 -9.81 7.77
C CYS A 162 -4.87 -10.45 6.60
N SER A 163 -4.17 -10.83 5.52
CA SER A 163 -4.78 -11.42 4.30
C SER A 163 -5.84 -10.53 3.63
N ALA A 164 -5.80 -9.20 3.86
CA ALA A 164 -6.77 -8.29 3.28
C ALA A 164 -6.66 -8.21 1.75
N ASP A 165 -5.46 -8.31 1.20
CA ASP A 165 -5.17 -8.52 -0.22
C ASP A 165 -5.96 -9.70 -0.77
N LEU A 166 -5.84 -10.87 -0.15
CA LEU A 166 -6.54 -12.08 -0.57
C LEU A 166 -8.06 -11.86 -0.56
N HIS A 167 -8.59 -11.30 0.52
CA HIS A 167 -10.03 -11.06 0.65
C HIS A 167 -10.58 -10.02 -0.32
N VAL A 168 -9.80 -9.00 -0.65
CA VAL A 168 -10.15 -7.98 -1.65
C VAL A 168 -10.05 -8.56 -3.05
N ALA A 169 -9.03 -9.35 -3.33
CA ALA A 169 -8.86 -10.09 -4.58
C ALA A 169 -9.86 -11.26 -4.74
N GLN A 170 -10.69 -11.55 -3.72
CA GLN A 170 -11.62 -12.68 -3.69
C GLN A 170 -10.94 -14.07 -3.70
N CYS A 171 -9.69 -14.14 -3.26
CA CYS A 171 -8.97 -15.38 -3.02
C CYS A 171 -9.29 -15.97 -1.64
N PRO A 172 -9.35 -17.31 -1.48
CA PRO A 172 -9.48 -17.92 -0.17
C PRO A 172 -8.19 -17.78 0.66
N ASP A 173 -8.37 -17.48 1.94
CA ASP A 173 -7.29 -17.40 2.93
C ASP A 173 -7.23 -18.73 3.71
N LEU A 174 -6.12 -19.46 3.56
CA LEU A 174 -5.98 -20.88 3.91
C LEU A 174 -5.06 -21.09 5.13
N PRO A 175 -5.56 -20.91 6.38
CA PRO A 175 -4.74 -21.00 7.60
C PRO A 175 -4.27 -22.42 7.94
N PHE A 176 -4.73 -23.45 7.23
CA PHE A 176 -4.25 -24.82 7.43
C PHE A 176 -3.00 -25.16 6.60
N TYR A 177 -2.71 -24.38 5.56
CA TYR A 177 -1.58 -24.63 4.65
C TYR A 177 -0.58 -23.47 4.63
N VAL A 178 -1.05 -22.25 4.93
CA VAL A 178 -0.21 -21.06 4.94
C VAL A 178 -0.03 -20.61 6.40
N PRO A 179 1.19 -20.69 6.96
CA PRO A 179 1.47 -20.19 8.30
C PRO A 179 1.33 -18.65 8.34
N ARG A 180 0.84 -18.12 9.46
CA ARG A 180 0.75 -16.68 9.68
C ARG A 180 2.15 -16.09 9.78
N THR A 181 2.28 -14.88 9.24
CA THR A 181 3.50 -14.09 9.38
C THR A 181 3.88 -13.91 10.84
N PHE A 182 5.19 -13.88 11.14
CA PHE A 182 5.73 -13.79 12.50
C PHE A 182 5.49 -15.02 13.39
N THR A 183 5.29 -16.19 12.77
CA THR A 183 5.33 -17.49 13.45
C THR A 183 6.52 -18.31 12.93
N ASP A 184 7.00 -19.26 13.73
CA ASP A 184 8.04 -20.22 13.33
C ASP A 184 7.46 -21.46 12.61
N SER A 185 6.19 -21.39 12.23
CA SER A 185 5.48 -22.49 11.56
C SER A 185 5.84 -22.56 10.07
N SER A 186 5.93 -23.78 9.54
CA SER A 186 6.06 -24.05 8.10
C SER A 186 4.71 -24.39 7.46
N ASP A 187 4.69 -24.75 6.17
CA ASP A 187 3.53 -25.38 5.53
C ASP A 187 3.21 -26.77 6.08
N HIS A 188 4.15 -27.39 6.80
CA HIS A 188 3.93 -28.60 7.58
C HIS A 188 3.70 -28.25 9.06
N MET A 189 2.43 -28.12 9.44
CA MET A 189 2.00 -27.81 10.81
C MET A 189 1.40 -29.04 11.51
N THR A 190 1.65 -29.16 12.81
CA THR A 190 0.94 -30.08 13.71
C THR A 190 -0.47 -29.58 14.00
N PHE A 191 -1.30 -30.42 14.60
CA PHE A 191 -2.65 -30.02 15.02
C PHE A 191 -2.66 -28.78 15.93
N ILE A 192 -1.74 -28.69 16.90
CA ILE A 192 -1.66 -27.54 17.80
C ILE A 192 -1.26 -26.28 17.03
N GLN A 193 -0.28 -26.38 16.13
CA GLN A 193 0.11 -25.26 15.28
C GLN A 193 -1.04 -24.80 14.37
N HIS A 194 -1.88 -25.70 13.84
CA HIS A 194 -3.08 -25.29 13.09
C HIS A 194 -4.06 -24.49 13.94
N VAL A 195 -4.26 -24.89 15.20
CA VAL A 195 -5.13 -24.18 16.13
C VAL A 195 -4.57 -22.78 16.41
N GLU A 196 -3.27 -22.69 16.74
CA GLU A 196 -2.58 -21.42 16.96
C GLU A 196 -2.66 -20.51 15.73
N ASN A 197 -2.40 -21.06 14.54
CA ASN A 197 -2.44 -20.32 13.27
C ASN A 197 -3.84 -19.76 12.98
N SER A 198 -4.88 -20.53 13.30
CA SER A 198 -6.29 -20.11 13.16
C SER A 198 -6.68 -19.02 14.15
N VAL A 199 -6.16 -19.07 15.38
CA VAL A 199 -6.35 -18.03 16.40
C VAL A 199 -5.66 -16.73 15.95
N LEU A 200 -4.42 -16.81 15.47
CA LEU A 200 -3.67 -15.66 14.98
C LEU A 200 -4.35 -15.01 13.78
N LYS A 201 -4.85 -15.80 12.82
CA LYS A 201 -5.69 -15.28 11.72
C LYS A 201 -6.87 -14.45 12.22
N SER A 202 -7.56 -14.93 13.25
CA SER A 202 -8.72 -14.24 13.82
C SER A 202 -8.33 -12.92 14.49
N ILE A 203 -7.19 -12.91 15.20
CA ILE A 203 -6.62 -11.70 15.81
C ILE A 203 -6.23 -10.69 14.73
N ASP A 204 -5.54 -11.12 13.67
CA ASP A 204 -5.10 -10.26 12.56
C ASP A 204 -6.31 -9.61 11.87
N SER A 205 -7.36 -10.38 11.61
CA SER A 205 -8.61 -9.88 11.01
C SER A 205 -9.29 -8.83 11.89
N PHE A 206 -9.34 -9.06 13.20
CA PHE A 206 -9.86 -8.08 14.16
C PHE A 206 -9.02 -6.80 14.18
N LEU A 207 -7.69 -6.92 14.26
CA LEU A 207 -6.77 -5.78 14.26
C LEU A 207 -6.88 -4.96 12.97
N CYS A 208 -6.99 -5.60 11.81
CA CYS A 208 -7.19 -4.90 10.54
C CYS A 208 -8.55 -4.19 10.47
N SER A 209 -9.63 -4.84 10.92
CA SER A 209 -10.95 -4.22 10.97
C SER A 209 -10.94 -2.96 11.85
N PHE A 210 -10.22 -3.03 12.98
CA PHE A 210 -10.03 -1.90 13.87
C PHE A 210 -9.15 -0.79 13.26
N ALA A 211 -8.07 -1.17 12.57
CA ALA A 211 -7.18 -0.24 11.87
C ALA A 211 -7.89 0.53 10.74
N TYR A 212 -8.81 -0.12 10.01
CA TYR A 212 -9.49 0.49 8.88
C TYR A 212 -10.73 1.32 9.26
N LEU A 213 -11.22 1.21 10.49
CA LEU A 213 -12.41 1.95 10.95
C LEU A 213 -12.32 3.47 10.70
N PRO A 214 -11.21 4.18 11.01
CA PRO A 214 -11.09 5.61 10.74
C PRO A 214 -11.16 5.95 9.25
N PHE A 215 -10.70 5.07 8.37
CA PHE A 215 -10.80 5.25 6.92
C PHE A 215 -12.20 4.95 6.40
N GLN A 216 -12.89 3.97 6.99
CA GLN A 216 -14.29 3.66 6.66
C GLN A 216 -15.20 4.88 6.92
N LEU A 217 -14.99 5.57 8.05
CA LEU A 217 -15.72 6.79 8.37
C LEU A 217 -15.39 7.92 7.37
N LEU A 218 -14.10 8.11 7.06
CA LEU A 218 -13.65 9.13 6.11
C LEU A 218 -14.21 8.90 4.70
N VAL A 219 -14.16 7.68 4.19
CA VAL A 219 -14.67 7.40 2.83
C VAL A 219 -16.19 7.54 2.76
N SER A 220 -16.90 7.19 3.84
CA SER A 220 -18.36 7.35 3.89
C SER A 220 -18.77 8.82 3.87
N ASP A 221 -17.99 9.68 4.53
CA ASP A 221 -18.14 11.14 4.48
C ASP A 221 -17.85 11.69 3.07
N VAL A 222 -16.73 11.29 2.46
CA VAL A 222 -16.28 11.79 1.14
C VAL A 222 -17.17 11.31 -0.01
N LEU A 223 -17.68 10.08 0.04
CA LEU A 223 -18.54 9.50 -1.01
C LEU A 223 -20.03 9.66 -0.72
N HIS A 224 -20.40 10.22 0.44
CA HIS A 224 -21.78 10.36 0.91
C HIS A 224 -22.58 9.04 0.88
N LYS A 225 -21.92 7.90 1.12
CA LYS A 225 -22.51 6.55 1.10
C LYS A 225 -21.81 5.67 2.11
N GLN A 226 -22.58 4.83 2.83
CA GLN A 226 -22.02 3.78 3.68
C GLN A 226 -21.29 2.74 2.82
N VAL A 227 -19.96 2.69 2.97
CA VAL A 227 -19.11 1.71 2.29
C VAL A 227 -18.04 1.20 3.24
N THR A 228 -17.64 -0.05 3.06
CA THR A 228 -16.53 -0.67 3.78
C THR A 228 -15.21 -0.42 3.05
N VAL A 229 -14.09 -0.44 3.78
CA VAL A 229 -12.76 -0.33 3.14
C VAL A 229 -12.49 -1.49 2.18
N LYS A 230 -13.03 -2.68 2.48
CA LYS A 230 -12.97 -3.83 1.55
C LYS A 230 -13.62 -3.49 0.20
N GLU A 231 -14.85 -2.97 0.21
CA GLU A 231 -15.54 -2.56 -1.03
C GLU A 231 -14.79 -1.47 -1.80
N VAL A 232 -14.15 -0.55 -1.08
CA VAL A 232 -13.31 0.50 -1.68
C VAL A 232 -12.10 -0.10 -2.39
N LEU A 233 -11.39 -1.02 -1.73
CA LEU A 233 -10.20 -1.69 -2.27
C LEU A 233 -10.54 -2.68 -3.40
N CYS A 234 -11.75 -3.26 -3.43
CA CYS A 234 -12.20 -4.16 -4.51
C CYS A 234 -12.21 -3.50 -5.89
N HIS A 235 -12.24 -2.16 -5.97
CA HIS A 235 -12.14 -1.43 -7.24
C HIS A 235 -10.69 -1.29 -7.75
N GLY A 236 -9.71 -1.90 -7.10
CA GLY A 236 -8.33 -1.98 -7.58
C GLY A 236 -8.22 -2.72 -8.92
N SER A 237 -7.68 -2.06 -9.94
CA SER A 237 -7.64 -2.63 -11.30
C SER A 237 -6.50 -3.64 -11.46
N ILE A 238 -5.30 -3.29 -11.02
CA ILE A 238 -4.09 -4.13 -11.13
C ILE A 238 -3.37 -4.17 -9.79
N TRP A 239 -2.83 -5.33 -9.44
CA TRP A 239 -2.01 -5.56 -8.25
C TRP A 239 -0.58 -5.85 -8.66
N LEU A 240 0.35 -4.95 -8.36
CA LEU A 240 1.78 -5.15 -8.50
C LEU A 240 2.32 -5.67 -7.18
N GLU A 241 2.48 -6.99 -7.08
CA GLU A 241 2.97 -7.63 -5.86
C GLU A 241 4.50 -7.63 -5.86
N ARG A 242 5.11 -7.01 -4.84
CA ARG A 242 6.55 -6.82 -4.66
C ARG A 242 7.21 -8.06 -4.04
N MET A 243 6.81 -9.23 -4.50
CA MET A 243 7.32 -10.53 -4.09
C MET A 243 7.41 -11.46 -5.30
N GLY A 244 8.20 -12.52 -5.16
CA GLY A 244 8.34 -13.55 -6.17
C GLY A 244 7.52 -14.76 -5.78
N PHE A 245 6.75 -15.32 -6.72
CA PHE A 245 5.93 -16.51 -6.45
C PHE A 245 6.75 -17.73 -6.00
N VAL A 246 8.07 -17.74 -6.26
CA VAL A 246 8.99 -18.82 -5.86
C VAL A 246 9.32 -18.80 -4.37
N PHE A 247 9.21 -17.65 -3.72
CA PHE A 247 9.59 -17.46 -2.31
C PHE A 247 8.40 -17.43 -1.35
N GLU A 248 7.18 -17.59 -1.87
CA GLU A 248 5.94 -17.50 -1.11
C GLU A 248 5.25 -18.87 -1.06
N TYR A 249 4.44 -19.07 -0.02
CA TYR A 249 3.62 -20.28 0.08
C TYR A 249 2.60 -20.36 -1.06
N PRO A 250 2.20 -21.57 -1.48
CA PRO A 250 1.19 -21.74 -2.52
C PRO A 250 -0.11 -21.04 -2.13
N MET A 251 -0.47 -20.00 -2.88
CA MET A 251 -1.68 -19.21 -2.67
C MET A 251 -2.39 -18.94 -3.99
N PRO A 252 -3.73 -18.83 -4.00
CA PRO A 252 -4.48 -18.47 -5.19
C PRO A 252 -4.15 -17.05 -5.65
N VAL A 253 -4.03 -16.87 -6.96
CA VAL A 253 -3.66 -15.59 -7.59
C VAL A 253 -4.73 -15.23 -8.63
N MET A 254 -5.18 -13.97 -8.61
CA MET A 254 -6.12 -13.47 -9.60
C MET A 254 -5.42 -13.02 -10.88
N PRO A 255 -6.11 -13.04 -12.05
CA PRO A 255 -5.51 -12.66 -13.33
C PRO A 255 -4.96 -11.22 -13.40
N ASN A 256 -5.44 -10.32 -12.52
CA ASN A 256 -4.99 -8.93 -12.45
C ASN A 256 -3.84 -8.70 -11.46
N VAL A 257 -3.23 -9.78 -10.95
CA VAL A 257 -2.04 -9.73 -10.10
C VAL A 257 -0.78 -9.99 -10.93
N ILE A 258 0.20 -9.11 -10.80
CA ILE A 258 1.48 -9.15 -11.50
C ILE A 258 2.60 -9.13 -10.45
N PHE A 259 3.40 -10.19 -10.43
CA PHE A 259 4.57 -10.26 -9.56
C PHE A 259 5.70 -9.39 -10.09
N THR A 260 6.21 -8.52 -9.24
CA THR A 260 7.28 -7.54 -9.51
C THR A 260 8.48 -7.83 -8.62
N GLU A 261 9.03 -9.03 -8.76
CA GLU A 261 10.21 -9.45 -8.02
C GLU A 261 11.46 -8.66 -8.47
N GLY A 262 12.45 -8.52 -7.57
CA GLY A 262 13.77 -8.01 -7.93
C GLY A 262 13.87 -6.50 -8.16
N ILE A 263 12.77 -5.74 -8.09
CA ILE A 263 12.77 -4.28 -8.29
C ILE A 263 13.63 -3.52 -7.27
N ASN A 264 13.90 -4.14 -6.12
CA ASN A 264 14.71 -3.58 -5.04
C ASN A 264 16.20 -3.98 -5.12
N CYS A 265 16.57 -4.87 -6.05
CA CYS A 265 17.95 -5.31 -6.20
C CYS A 265 18.76 -4.27 -6.97
N ARG A 266 19.97 -3.96 -6.48
CA ARG A 266 20.94 -3.17 -7.26
C ARG A 266 21.38 -3.97 -8.48
N LYS A 267 21.62 -3.28 -9.61
CA LYS A 267 22.27 -3.89 -10.77
C LYS A 267 23.58 -4.53 -10.33
N LYS A 268 23.81 -5.79 -10.71
CA LYS A 268 25.07 -6.50 -10.42
C LYS A 268 26.24 -5.64 -10.90
N LYS A 269 27.17 -5.34 -10.00
CA LYS A 269 28.48 -4.84 -10.42
C LYS A 269 29.27 -6.02 -10.98
N PRO A 270 30.08 -5.85 -12.04
CA PRO A 270 31.02 -6.87 -12.44
C PRO A 270 31.90 -7.21 -11.22
N LEU A 271 32.13 -8.50 -10.99
CA LEU A 271 33.04 -8.94 -9.94
C LEU A 271 34.42 -8.36 -10.25
N SER A 272 35.04 -7.71 -9.26
CA SER A 272 36.45 -7.35 -9.38
C SER A 272 37.23 -8.65 -9.50
N GLN A 273 37.90 -8.83 -10.64
CA GLN A 273 38.93 -9.86 -10.77
C GLN A 273 40.11 -9.56 -9.85
#